data_AF-A0A6S6G6L4-F1
#
_entry.id   AF-A0A6S6G6L4-F1
#
_cell.length_a   1.000
_cell.length_b   1.000
_cell.length_c   1.000
_cell.angle_alpha   90.00
_cell.angle_beta   90.00
_cell.angle_gamma   90.00
#
_symmetry.space_group_name_H-M   'P 1'
#
loop_
_entity.id
_entity.type
_entity.pdbx_description
1 polymer ?
#
loop_
_entity_poly.entity_id
_entity_poly.type
_entity_poly.pdbx_seq_one_letter_code
_entity_poly.pdbx_strand_id
1 'polypeptide(L)'
;MVDLRPEPELLLAAAEDRITWVLEHPQMSDWLKQALRSADEADPVVLQNDLEMIRHLLLPRCQAQIDLAVAKASIATVPCVPARPSGTNR
;
A
#
# COMPACT_ATOMS: atom_id res chain seq x y z
N MET A 1 -32.18 -0.97 -25.99
CA MET A 1 -31.02 -1.42 -25.19
C MET A 1 -30.88 -0.41 -24.07
N VAL A 2 -31.46 -0.70 -22.90
CA VAL A 2 -31.39 0.22 -21.75
C VAL A 2 -29.95 0.23 -21.29
N ASP A 3 -29.36 1.41 -21.26
CA ASP A 3 -28.01 1.64 -20.78
C ASP A 3 -27.98 1.33 -19.27
N LEU A 4 -27.36 0.22 -18.89
CA LEU A 4 -27.25 -0.27 -17.50
C LEU A 4 -26.14 0.45 -16.72
N ARG A 5 -25.64 1.58 -17.21
CA ARG A 5 -24.62 2.36 -16.49
C ARG A 5 -25.25 2.92 -15.22
N PRO A 6 -24.71 2.59 -14.03
CA PRO A 6 -25.17 3.21 -12.79
C PRO A 6 -25.02 4.73 -12.91
N GLU A 7 -26.04 5.44 -12.44
CA GLU A 7 -26.06 6.90 -12.44
C GLU A 7 -24.82 7.43 -11.70
N PRO A 8 -24.11 8.45 -12.23
CA PRO A 8 -22.87 8.94 -11.64
C PRO A 8 -23.04 9.40 -10.19
N GLU A 9 -24.22 9.87 -9.82
CA GLU A 9 -24.59 10.24 -8.46
C GLU A 9 -24.54 9.03 -7.50
N LEU A 10 -24.98 7.85 -7.95
CA LEU A 10 -24.91 6.62 -7.16
C LEU A 10 -23.48 6.15 -6.96
N LEU A 11 -22.62 6.32 -7.98
CA LEU A 11 -21.21 5.97 -7.88
C LEU A 11 -20.47 6.91 -6.93
N LEU A 12 -20.79 8.20 -6.97
CA LEU A 12 -20.23 9.21 -6.07
C LEU A 12 -20.63 8.91 -4.62
N ALA A 13 -21.93 8.73 -4.35
CA ALA A 13 -22.41 8.40 -3.01
C ALA A 13 -21.76 7.13 -2.45
N ALA A 14 -21.63 6.08 -3.27
CA ALA A 14 -20.96 4.86 -2.86
C ALA A 14 -19.45 5.05 -2.56
N ALA A 15 -18.79 6.01 -3.23
CA ALA A 15 -17.41 6.37 -2.93
C ALA A 15 -17.30 7.15 -1.62
N GLU A 16 -18.18 8.12 -1.38
CA GLU A 16 -18.27 8.90 -0.14
C GLU A 16 -18.53 8.01 1.09
N ASP A 17 -19.43 7.03 0.97
CA ASP A 17 -19.69 6.04 2.03
C ASP A 17 -18.43 5.26 2.41
N ARG A 18 -17.65 4.84 1.41
CA ARG A 18 -16.39 4.12 1.63
C ARG A 18 -15.33 5.01 2.27
N ILE A 19 -15.23 6.28 1.84
CA ILE A 19 -14.31 7.25 2.43
C ILE A 19 -14.67 7.45 3.91
N THR A 20 -15.95 7.65 4.21
CA THR A 20 -16.46 7.79 5.59
C THR A 20 -16.07 6.58 6.44
N TRP A 21 -16.30 5.37 5.93
CA TRP A 21 -15.90 4.14 6.61
C TRP A 21 -14.39 4.09 6.92
N VAL A 22 -13.53 4.50 5.98
CA VAL A 22 -12.06 4.54 6.18
C VAL A 22 -11.67 5.57 7.25
N LEU A 23 -12.32 6.73 7.27
CA LEU A 23 -12.05 7.79 8.24
C LEU A 23 -12.39 7.35 9.68
N GLU A 24 -13.48 6.61 9.85
CA GLU A 24 -13.91 6.05 11.13
C GLU A 24 -13.07 4.86 11.59
N HIS A 25 -12.42 4.15 10.66
CA HIS A 25 -11.72 2.90 10.97
C HIS A 25 -10.43 3.12 11.81
N PRO A 26 -10.27 2.50 12.99
CA PRO A 26 -9.17 2.81 13.92
C PRO A 26 -7.79 2.31 13.47
N GLN A 27 -7.73 1.31 12.58
CA GLN A 27 -6.47 0.73 12.11
C GLN A 27 -5.91 1.39 10.85
N MET A 28 -6.58 2.41 10.32
CA MET A 28 -6.09 3.15 9.15
C MET A 28 -5.07 4.19 9.58
N SER A 29 -4.04 4.38 8.75
CA SER A 29 -2.96 5.32 9.06
C SER A 29 -3.47 6.75 9.12
N ASP A 30 -2.90 7.55 10.02
CA ASP A 30 -3.24 8.98 10.14
C ASP A 30 -2.96 9.73 8.84
N TRP A 31 -1.92 9.32 8.11
CA TRP A 31 -1.60 9.86 6.79
C TRP A 31 -2.74 9.64 5.78
N LEU A 32 -3.29 8.42 5.70
CA LEU A 32 -4.41 8.12 4.80
C LEU A 32 -5.64 8.93 5.17
N LYS A 33 -5.99 8.98 6.46
CA LYS A 33 -7.14 9.75 6.93
C LYS A 33 -6.98 11.25 6.64
N GLN A 34 -5.77 11.78 6.80
CA GLN A 34 -5.51 13.18 6.46
C GLN A 34 -5.62 13.44 4.96
N ALA A 35 -5.09 12.55 4.12
CA ALA A 35 -5.19 12.66 2.67
C ALA A 35 -6.65 12.65 2.19
N LEU A 36 -7.48 11.75 2.75
CA LEU A 36 -8.91 11.68 2.45
C LEU A 36 -9.65 12.94 2.89
N ARG A 37 -9.36 13.49 4.08
CA ARG A 37 -9.95 14.75 4.54
C ARG A 37 -9.54 15.93 3.66
N SER A 38 -8.30 15.98 3.19
CA SER A 38 -7.84 17.05 2.29
C SER A 38 -8.40 16.96 0.88
N ALA A 39 -8.92 15.80 0.48
CA ALA A 39 -9.50 15.59 -0.84
C ALA A 39 -10.92 16.14 -1.00
N ASP A 40 -11.63 16.40 0.10
CA ASP A 40 -13.04 16.82 0.12
C ASP A 40 -13.29 18.16 -0.62
N GLU A 41 -12.33 19.08 -0.55
CA GLU A 41 -12.41 20.41 -1.18
C GLU A 41 -11.58 20.52 -2.48
N ALA A 42 -10.96 19.41 -2.94
CA ALA A 42 -10.04 19.43 -4.07
C ALA A 42 -10.75 19.36 -5.43
N ASP A 43 -10.17 20.01 -6.45
CA ASP A 43 -10.59 19.83 -7.84
C ASP A 43 -10.38 18.36 -8.25
N PRO A 44 -11.44 17.64 -8.71
CA PRO A 44 -11.34 16.22 -9.04
C PRO A 44 -10.32 15.91 -10.15
N VAL A 45 -10.07 16.85 -11.07
CA VAL A 45 -9.07 16.66 -12.15
C VAL A 45 -7.65 16.72 -11.60
N VAL A 46 -7.40 17.68 -10.71
CA VAL A 46 -6.10 17.82 -10.03
C VAL A 46 -5.88 16.63 -9.09
N LEU A 47 -6.89 16.27 -8.31
CA LEU A 47 -6.84 15.14 -7.38
C LEU A 47 -6.57 13.82 -8.11
N GLN A 48 -7.21 13.59 -9.27
CA GLN A 48 -6.95 12.39 -10.07
C GLN A 48 -5.49 12.33 -10.54
N ASN A 49 -4.93 13.45 -10.98
CA ASN A 49 -3.52 13.52 -11.37
C ASN A 49 -2.60 13.21 -10.18
N ASP A 50 -2.84 13.88 -9.04
CA ASP A 50 -2.05 13.70 -7.83
C ASP A 50 -2.09 12.24 -7.34
N LEU A 51 -3.25 11.57 -7.41
CA LEU A 51 -3.38 10.16 -7.05
C LEU A 51 -2.57 9.24 -7.96
N GLU A 52 -2.57 9.47 -9.27
CA GLU A 52 -1.73 8.72 -10.20
C GLU A 52 -0.24 8.98 -9.94
N MET A 53 0.14 10.23 -9.67
CA MET A 53 1.52 10.57 -9.30
C MET A 53 1.94 9.90 -8.00
N ILE A 54 1.09 9.90 -6.97
CA ILE A 54 1.33 9.20 -5.70
C ILE A 54 1.51 7.70 -5.96
N ARG A 55 0.66 7.08 -6.77
CA ARG A 55 0.79 5.68 -7.15
C ARG A 55 2.12 5.40 -7.83
N HIS A 56 2.53 6.24 -8.79
CA HIS A 56 3.78 6.06 -9.53
C HIS A 56 5.04 6.33 -8.68
N LEU A 57 4.97 7.17 -7.65
CA LEU A 57 6.12 7.54 -6.83
C LEU A 57 6.23 6.69 -5.57
N LEU A 58 5.14 6.53 -4.82
CA LEU A 58 5.17 5.88 -3.51
C LEU A 58 5.12 4.35 -3.63
N LEU A 59 4.37 3.79 -4.59
CA LEU A 59 4.27 2.33 -4.68
C LEU A 59 5.62 1.67 -5.00
N PRO A 60 6.40 2.12 -6.01
CA PRO A 60 7.73 1.55 -6.26
C PRO A 60 8.70 1.78 -5.10
N ARG A 61 8.61 2.94 -4.43
CA ARG A 61 9.41 3.24 -3.23
C ARG A 61 9.11 2.26 -2.10
N CYS A 62 7.84 2.05 -1.77
CA CYS A 62 7.42 1.11 -0.74
C CYS A 62 7.85 -0.32 -1.09
N GLN A 63 7.66 -0.74 -2.35
CA GLN A 63 8.09 -2.06 -2.80
C GLN A 63 9.60 -2.25 -2.62
N ALA A 64 10.41 -1.29 -3.07
CA ALA A 64 11.86 -1.35 -2.91
C ALA A 64 12.28 -1.41 -1.43
N GLN A 65 11.60 -0.67 -0.55
CA GLN A 65 11.87 -0.72 0.89
C GLN A 65 11.51 -2.08 1.51
N ILE A 66 10.40 -2.68 1.09
CA ILE A 66 10.00 -4.03 1.51
C ILE A 66 11.03 -5.05 1.03
N ASP A 67 11.42 -5.01 -0.24
CA ASP A 67 12.40 -5.94 -0.81
C ASP A 67 13.75 -5.86 -0.09
N LEU A 68 14.21 -4.64 0.23
CA LEU A 68 15.41 -4.43 1.04
C LEU A 68 15.28 -4.99 2.46
N ALA A 69 14.13 -4.83 3.11
CA ALA A 69 13.89 -5.36 4.45
C ALA A 69 13.86 -6.89 4.45
N VAL A 70 13.19 -7.50 3.46
CA VAL A 70 13.14 -8.94 3.26
C VAL A 70 14.54 -9.50 3.00
N ALA A 71 15.31 -8.89 2.08
CA ALA A 71 16.67 -9.33 1.79
C ALA A 71 17.59 -9.31 3.02
N LYS A 72 17.48 -8.27 3.87
CA LYS A 72 18.23 -8.18 5.14
C LYS A 72 17.87 -9.31 6.11
N ALA A 73 16.59 -9.62 6.25
CA ALA A 73 16.13 -10.71 7.12
C ALA A 73 16.65 -12.09 6.64
N SER A 74 16.69 -12.31 5.32
CA SER A 74 17.21 -13.54 4.72
C SER A 74 18.69 -13.76 5.01
N ILE A 75 19.51 -12.70 4.97
CA ILE A 75 20.96 -12.78 5.21
C ILE A 75 21.26 -13.06 6.69
N ALA A 76 20.45 -12.53 7.61
CA ALA A 76 20.64 -12.73 9.05
C ALA A 76 20.36 -14.17 9.53
N THR A 77 19.71 -15.00 8.70
CA THR A 77 19.21 -16.32 9.10
C THR A 77 20.11 -17.48 8.66
N VAL A 78 21.28 -17.26 8.03
CA VAL A 78 22.21 -18.35 7.73
C VAL A 78 22.82 -18.88 9.04
N PRO A 79 22.46 -20.09 9.53
CA PRO A 79 23.14 -20.66 10.67
C PRO A 79 24.53 -21.08 10.18
N CYS A 80 25.58 -20.47 10.73
CA CYS A 80 26.94 -20.99 10.59
C CYS A 80 26.95 -22.40 11.21
N VAL A 81 26.85 -23.44 10.38
CA VAL A 81 27.07 -24.82 10.81
C VAL A 81 28.58 -24.96 10.99
N PRO A 82 29.11 -25.21 12.20
CA PRO A 82 30.53 -25.44 12.36
C PRO A 82 30.93 -26.72 11.62
N ALA A 83 31.92 -26.62 10.74
CA ALA A 83 32.47 -27.74 9.99
C ALA A 83 32.91 -28.85 10.96
N ARG A 84 32.31 -30.03 10.83
CA ARG A 84 32.66 -31.21 11.64
C ARG A 84 34.10 -31.63 11.27
N PRO A 85 35.04 -31.79 12.22
CA PRO A 85 36.36 -32.28 11.88
C PRO A 85 36.25 -33.73 11.42
N SER A 86 36.68 -33.98 10.18
CA SER A 86 36.81 -35.32 9.60
C SER A 86 37.83 -36.11 10.41
N GLY A 87 37.35 -36.87 11.39
CA GLY A 87 38.15 -37.84 12.11
C GLY A 87 38.60 -38.94 11.16
N THR A 88 39.86 -38.85 10.73
CA THR A 88 40.62 -39.96 10.17
C THR A 88 40.64 -41.06 11.24
N ASN A 89 40.15 -42.26 10.92
CA ASN A 89 40.50 -43.43 11.72
C ASN A 89 41.10 -44.51 10.84
N ARG A 90 42.20 -45.02 11.37
CA ARG A 90 43.21 -45.91 10.81
C ARG A 90 42.75 -47.37 10.90
#